data_AF-A0A183F507-F1
#
_entry.id   AF-A0A183F507-F1
#
_cell.length_a   1.000
_cell.length_b   1.000
_cell.length_c   1.000
_cell.angle_alpha   90.00
_cell.angle_beta   90.00
_cell.angle_gamma   90.00
#
_symmetry.space_group_name_H-M   'P 1'
#
loop_
_entity.id
_entity.type
_entity.pdbx_description
1 polymer ?
#
loop_
_entity_poly.entity_id
_entity_poly.type
_entity_poly.pdbx_seq_one_letter_code
_entity_poly.pdbx_strand_id
1 'polypeptide(L)'
;MEDFVLNGDTTDVAEFKAFYDISERISTLGKDYRAYLNIDIQQLFVGDLQVDVDQYNRIGEGNYALLNSEQNSVVDDVLLAIEHQQGQCFFVDGPGGSGKTFVCTTLYQQGENAS
;
A
#
# COMPACT_ATOMS: atom_id res chain seq x y z
N MET A 1 -0.90 0.63 -11.22
CA MET A 1 -1.79 -0.44 -11.71
C MET A 1 -1.16 -1.83 -11.52
N GLU A 2 0.01 -2.12 -12.10
CA GLU A 2 0.67 -3.43 -11.93
C GLU A 2 0.97 -3.77 -10.46
N ASP A 3 1.37 -2.79 -9.67
CA ASP A 3 1.55 -2.84 -8.22
C ASP A 3 0.29 -3.29 -7.47
N PHE A 4 -0.90 -2.82 -7.86
CA PHE A 4 -2.16 -3.21 -7.24
C PHE A 4 -2.63 -4.61 -7.69
N VAL A 5 -2.47 -4.94 -8.97
CA VAL A 5 -2.78 -6.30 -9.49
C VAL A 5 -1.90 -7.35 -8.81
N LEU A 6 -0.61 -7.05 -8.62
CA LEU A 6 0.32 -7.94 -7.91
C LEU A 6 -0.05 -8.12 -6.43
N ASN A 7 -0.77 -7.16 -5.84
CA ASN A 7 -1.29 -7.24 -4.47
C ASN A 7 -2.62 -7.98 -4.35
N GLY A 8 -3.10 -8.60 -5.44
CA GLY A 8 -4.32 -9.41 -5.46
C GLY A 8 -5.59 -8.64 -5.78
N ASP A 9 -5.49 -7.35 -6.11
CA ASP A 9 -6.63 -6.59 -6.64
C ASP A 9 -6.98 -7.11 -8.04
N THR A 10 -8.28 -7.13 -8.36
CA THR A 10 -8.69 -7.34 -9.75
C THR A 10 -8.18 -6.19 -10.61
N THR A 11 -7.94 -6.45 -11.90
CA THR A 11 -7.42 -5.44 -12.83
C THR A 11 -8.23 -4.14 -12.80
N ASP A 12 -9.56 -4.23 -12.68
CA ASP A 12 -10.45 -3.07 -12.58
C ASP A 12 -10.23 -2.28 -11.28
N VAL A 13 -10.08 -2.96 -10.14
CA VAL A 13 -9.79 -2.32 -8.84
C VAL A 13 -8.39 -1.71 -8.81
N ALA A 14 -7.43 -2.38 -9.43
CA ALA A 14 -6.04 -1.94 -9.53
C ALA A 14 -5.86 -0.70 -10.42
N GLU A 15 -6.58 -0.66 -11.54
CA GLU A 15 -6.64 0.51 -12.41
C GLU A 15 -7.27 1.68 -11.66
N PHE A 16 -8.36 1.41 -10.94
CA PHE A 16 -9.07 2.40 -10.15
C PHE A 16 -8.21 3.02 -9.02
N LYS A 17 -7.53 2.19 -8.22
CA LYS A 17 -6.63 2.68 -7.15
C LYS A 17 -5.51 3.56 -7.71
N ALA A 18 -4.98 3.21 -8.88
CA ALA A 18 -3.99 4.04 -9.57
C ALA A 18 -4.55 5.41 -9.97
N PHE A 19 -5.80 5.47 -10.45
CA PHE A 19 -6.45 6.76 -10.74
C PHE A 19 -6.69 7.60 -9.49
N TYR A 20 -7.10 6.97 -8.39
CA TYR A 20 -7.31 7.65 -7.12
C TYR A 20 -6.01 8.27 -6.59
N ASP A 21 -4.92 7.50 -6.53
CA ASP A 21 -3.60 7.98 -6.08
C ASP A 21 -3.10 9.16 -6.94
N ILE A 22 -3.27 9.09 -8.26
CA ILE A 22 -2.94 10.22 -9.15
C ILE A 22 -3.79 11.46 -8.80
N SER A 23 -5.08 11.28 -8.55
CA SER A 23 -5.99 12.39 -8.21
C SER A 23 -5.65 13.05 -6.88
N GLU A 24 -5.26 12.25 -5.88
CA GLU A 24 -4.84 12.72 -4.57
C GLU A 24 -3.55 13.54 -4.69
N ARG A 25 -2.55 13.02 -5.42
CA ARG A 25 -1.29 13.73 -5.69
C ARG A 25 -1.48 15.04 -6.44
N ILE A 26 -2.43 15.12 -7.38
CA ILE A 26 -2.74 16.40 -8.04
C ILE A 26 -3.41 17.37 -7.04
N SER A 27 -4.26 16.85 -6.17
CA SER A 27 -4.94 17.63 -5.12
C SER A 27 -3.98 18.17 -4.06
N THR A 28 -2.97 17.41 -3.64
CA THR A 28 -1.93 17.88 -2.71
C THR A 28 -1.07 19.01 -3.30
N LEU A 29 -0.99 19.09 -4.63
CA LEU A 29 -0.37 20.22 -5.34
C LEU A 29 -1.31 21.43 -5.48
N GLY A 30 -2.50 21.41 -4.85
CA GLY A 30 -3.50 22.48 -4.89
C GLY A 30 -4.20 22.60 -6.24
N LYS A 31 -4.18 21.55 -7.06
CA LYS A 31 -4.74 21.54 -8.41
C LYS A 31 -5.92 20.59 -8.48
N ASP A 32 -6.88 20.91 -9.34
CA ASP A 32 -7.98 19.99 -9.65
C ASP A 32 -7.52 19.00 -10.71
N TYR A 33 -7.63 17.70 -10.43
CA TYR A 33 -7.33 16.64 -11.39
C TYR A 33 -8.20 16.74 -12.66
N ARG A 34 -9.39 17.34 -12.57
CA ARG A 34 -10.29 17.60 -13.72
C ARG A 34 -9.67 18.52 -14.77
N ALA A 35 -8.64 19.29 -14.40
CA ALA A 35 -7.87 20.10 -15.33
C ALA A 35 -6.95 19.26 -16.24
N TYR A 36 -6.66 18.01 -15.86
CA TYR A 36 -5.71 17.12 -16.53
C TYR A 36 -6.36 15.82 -17.03
N LEU A 37 -7.42 15.38 -16.35
CA LEU A 37 -8.15 14.15 -16.63
C LEU A 37 -9.62 14.49 -16.83
N ASN A 38 -10.15 14.23 -18.01
CA ASN A 38 -11.58 14.40 -18.30
C ASN A 38 -12.37 13.14 -17.90
N ILE A 39 -12.22 12.74 -16.63
CA ILE A 39 -12.81 11.51 -16.07
C ILE A 39 -13.52 11.90 -14.76
N ASP A 40 -14.75 11.43 -14.56
CA ASP A 40 -15.47 11.64 -13.30
C ASP A 40 -15.18 10.49 -12.32
N ILE A 41 -14.23 10.72 -11.41
CA ILE A 41 -13.81 9.73 -10.40
C ILE A 41 -14.96 9.36 -9.45
N GLN A 42 -15.97 10.22 -9.27
CA GLN A 42 -17.14 9.91 -8.43
C GLN A 42 -18.00 8.77 -8.99
N GLN A 43 -18.01 8.57 -10.32
CA GLN A 43 -18.76 7.47 -10.95
C GLN A 43 -18.06 6.12 -10.84
N LEU A 44 -16.76 6.10 -10.52
CA LEU A 44 -16.00 4.87 -10.36
C LEU A 44 -16.13 4.26 -8.95
N PHE A 45 -16.64 5.02 -7.96
CA PHE A 45 -16.62 4.62 -6.54
C PHE A 45 -17.91 3.94 -6.04
N VAL A 46 -19.06 4.12 -6.68
CA VAL A 46 -20.36 3.84 -6.02
C VAL A 46 -20.79 2.36 -6.11
N GLY A 47 -20.08 1.53 -6.87
CA GLY A 47 -20.43 0.12 -7.07
C GLY A 47 -19.88 -0.84 -6.00
N ASP A 48 -18.56 -0.97 -5.90
CA ASP A 48 -17.96 -2.23 -5.41
C ASP A 48 -16.63 -2.11 -4.62
N LEU A 49 -16.19 -0.94 -4.15
CA LEU A 49 -15.02 -0.87 -3.24
C LEU A 49 -15.43 -1.18 -1.79
N GLN A 50 -15.89 -2.42 -1.56
CA GLN A 50 -15.80 -3.01 -0.23
C GLN A 50 -14.43 -3.69 -0.13
N VAL A 51 -13.46 -3.00 0.48
CA VAL A 51 -12.21 -3.67 0.87
C VAL A 51 -12.59 -4.69 1.94
N ASP A 52 -12.47 -5.97 1.62
CA ASP A 52 -12.62 -7.06 2.59
C ASP A 52 -11.44 -7.00 3.56
N VAL A 53 -11.66 -6.32 4.69
CA VAL A 53 -10.66 -6.09 5.74
C VAL A 53 -10.15 -7.43 6.30
N ASP A 54 -11.01 -8.44 6.41
CA ASP A 54 -10.59 -9.76 6.90
C ASP A 54 -9.68 -10.48 5.90
N GLN A 55 -9.93 -10.33 4.60
CA GLN A 55 -9.04 -10.81 3.56
C GLN A 55 -7.71 -10.05 3.58
N TYR A 56 -7.76 -8.73 3.69
CA TYR A 56 -6.57 -7.88 3.74
C TYR A 56 -5.65 -8.26 4.91
N ASN A 57 -6.23 -8.49 6.09
CA ASN A 57 -5.48 -8.87 7.29
C ASN A 57 -4.85 -10.25 7.16
N ARG A 58 -5.58 -11.23 6.61
CA ARG A 58 -5.04 -12.57 6.35
C ARG A 58 -3.87 -12.56 5.37
N ILE A 59 -3.93 -11.71 4.34
CA ILE A 59 -2.81 -11.54 3.40
C ILE A 59 -1.60 -10.92 4.13
N GLY A 60 -1.83 -9.90 4.96
CA GLY A 60 -0.79 -9.29 5.78
C GLY A 60 -0.09 -10.30 6.69
N GLU A 61 -0.84 -11.10 7.44
CA GLU A 61 -0.31 -12.16 8.32
C GLU A 61 0.47 -13.21 7.53
N GLY A 62 -0.06 -13.64 6.38
CA GLY A 62 0.60 -14.59 5.50
C GLY A 62 1.93 -14.06 4.96
N ASN A 63 1.97 -12.80 4.56
CA ASN A 63 3.19 -12.16 4.08
C ASN A 63 4.23 -11.98 5.19
N TYR A 64 3.80 -11.62 6.40
CA TYR A 64 4.69 -11.52 7.56
C TYR A 64 5.35 -12.87 7.90
N ALA A 65 4.58 -13.96 7.84
CA ALA A 65 5.10 -15.31 8.09
C ALA A 65 6.12 -15.82 7.05
N LEU A 66 6.17 -15.20 5.86
CA LEU A 66 7.09 -15.57 4.77
C LEU A 66 8.39 -14.76 4.77
N LEU A 67 8.53 -13.75 5.63
CA LEU A 67 9.75 -12.97 5.74
C LEU A 67 10.92 -13.86 6.18
N ASN A 68 12.08 -13.67 5.56
CA ASN A 68 13.31 -14.24 6.10
C ASN A 68 13.78 -13.45 7.33
N SER A 69 14.79 -13.96 8.05
CA SER A 69 15.27 -13.37 9.30
C SER A 69 15.71 -11.90 9.20
N GLU A 70 16.35 -11.50 8.09
CA GLU A 70 16.81 -10.12 7.91
C GLU A 70 15.63 -9.18 7.61
N GLN A 71 14.73 -9.62 6.72
CA GLN A 71 13.52 -8.88 6.38
C GLN A 71 12.59 -8.74 7.59
N ASN A 72 12.46 -9.78 8.40
CA ASN A 72 11.66 -9.80 9.62
C ASN A 72 12.20 -8.77 10.64
N SER A 73 13.51 -8.72 10.85
CA SER A 73 14.12 -7.69 11.71
C SER A 73 13.81 -6.26 11.26
N VAL A 74 13.85 -5.99 9.95
CA VAL A 74 13.50 -4.66 9.41
C VAL A 74 12.02 -4.34 9.65
N VAL A 75 11.14 -5.31 9.42
CA VAL A 75 9.69 -5.11 9.60
C VAL A 75 9.37 -4.84 11.07
N ASP A 76 9.95 -5.61 11.98
CA ASP A 76 9.72 -5.47 13.42
C ASP A 76 10.19 -4.12 13.96
N ASP A 77 11.37 -3.67 13.55
CA ASP A 77 11.91 -2.36 13.96
C ASP A 77 11.00 -1.21 13.55
N VAL A 78 10.43 -1.28 12.33
CA VAL A 78 9.51 -0.25 11.83
C VAL A 78 8.17 -0.31 12.56
N LEU A 79 7.60 -1.51 12.75
CA LEU A 79 6.33 -1.67 13.47
C LEU A 79 6.45 -1.20 14.93
N LEU A 80 7.58 -1.48 15.58
CA LEU A 80 7.86 -1.02 16.94
C LEU A 80 7.95 0.53 17.01
N ALA A 81 8.59 1.16 16.02
CA ALA A 81 8.64 2.62 15.94
C ALA A 81 7.26 3.25 15.73
N ILE A 82 6.40 2.61 14.93
CA ILE A 82 4.99 3.00 14.74
C ILE A 82 4.23 2.88 16.07
N GLU A 83 4.34 1.75 16.76
CA GLU A 83 3.69 1.51 18.06
C GLU A 83 4.10 2.57 19.09
N HIS A 84 5.38 2.93 19.12
CA HIS A 84 5.90 3.97 19.99
C HIS A 84 5.64 5.41 19.52
N GLN A 85 4.93 5.58 18.39
CA GLN A 85 4.63 6.88 17.78
C GLN A 85 5.89 7.73 17.56
N GLN A 86 7.00 7.07 17.25
CA GLN A 86 8.27 7.72 16.99
C GLN A 86 8.32 8.11 15.52
N GLY A 87 8.29 9.41 15.23
CA GLY A 87 8.52 9.93 13.90
C GLY A 87 9.94 9.61 13.44
N GLN A 88 10.13 8.47 12.76
CA GLN A 88 11.40 7.99 12.25
C GLN A 88 11.34 7.72 10.75
N CYS A 89 12.49 7.81 10.08
CA CYS A 89 12.63 7.43 8.68
C CYS A 89 13.54 6.20 8.58
N PHE A 90 13.07 5.19 7.86
CA PHE A 90 13.79 3.95 7.61
C PHE A 90 14.18 3.86 6.13
N PHE A 91 15.41 3.40 5.87
CA PHE A 91 15.91 3.14 4.52
C PHE A 91 16.15 1.63 4.36
N VAL A 92 15.48 1.01 3.40
CA VAL A 92 15.61 -0.43 3.13
C VAL A 92 16.53 -0.62 1.93
N ASP A 93 17.80 -0.87 2.19
CA ASP A 93 18.83 -1.10 1.17
C ASP A 93 19.12 -2.59 0.96
N GLY A 94 19.33 -2.97 -0.30
CA GLY A 94 19.69 -4.33 -0.65
C GLY A 94 19.89 -4.54 -2.15
N PRO A 95 20.60 -5.59 -2.58
CA PRO A 95 20.84 -5.87 -3.99
C PRO A 95 19.55 -6.18 -4.77
N GLY A 96 19.62 -6.17 -6.10
CA GLY A 96 18.50 -6.58 -6.95
C GLY A 96 18.01 -8.00 -6.58
N GLY A 97 16.70 -8.19 -6.49
CA GLY A 97 16.12 -9.48 -6.09
C GLY A 97 16.07 -9.79 -4.60
N SER A 98 16.54 -8.89 -3.71
CA SER A 98 16.53 -9.10 -2.26
C SER A 98 15.14 -9.02 -1.59
N GLY A 99 14.07 -8.83 -2.36
CA GLY A 99 12.71 -8.77 -1.84
C GLY A 99 12.34 -7.46 -1.11
N LYS A 100 13.02 -6.33 -1.37
CA LYS A 100 12.66 -5.02 -0.78
C LYS A 100 11.19 -4.63 -1.01
N THR A 101 10.68 -4.88 -2.21
CA THR A 101 9.26 -4.65 -2.52
C THR A 101 8.35 -5.48 -1.62
N PHE A 102 8.71 -6.75 -1.38
CA PHE A 102 7.96 -7.63 -0.49
C PHE A 102 7.94 -7.07 0.94
N VAL A 103 9.08 -6.59 1.46
CA VAL A 103 9.17 -5.92 2.76
C VAL A 103 8.24 -4.70 2.84
N CYS A 104 8.28 -3.82 1.83
CA CYS A 104 7.42 -2.63 1.81
C CYS A 104 5.93 -3.00 1.76
N THR A 105 5.54 -3.99 0.96
CA THR A 105 4.15 -4.48 0.89
C THR A 105 3.69 -5.05 2.23
N THR A 106 4.52 -5.85 2.89
CA THR A 106 4.20 -6.39 4.22
C THR A 106 4.03 -5.28 5.25
N LEU A 107 4.91 -4.27 5.26
CA LEU A 107 4.78 -3.12 6.15
C LEU A 107 3.51 -2.32 5.93
N TYR A 108 3.11 -2.10 4.68
CA TYR A 108 1.87 -1.41 4.35
C TYR A 108 0.65 -2.15 4.91
N GLN A 109 0.62 -3.47 4.80
CA GLN A 109 -0.47 -4.31 5.30
C GLN A 109 -0.50 -4.43 6.82
N GLN A 110 0.66 -4.41 7.48
CA GLN A 110 0.77 -4.50 8.94
C GLN A 110 0.55 -3.14 9.63
N GLY A 111 1.00 -2.04 9.02
CA GLY A 111 0.87 -0.70 9.59
C GLY A 111 -0.59 -0.22 9.69
N GLU A 112 -1.46 -0.59 8.74
CA GLU A 112 -2.89 -0.27 8.82
C GLU A 112 -3.64 -1.09 9.88
N ASN A 113 -3.12 -2.25 10.28
CA ASN A 113 -3.70 -3.07 11.36
C ASN A 113 -3.36 -2.58 12.77
N ALA A 114 -2.33 -1.74 12.90
CA ALA A 114 -1.83 -1.23 14.17
C ALA A 114 -2.46 0.12 14.59
N SER A 115 -3.33 0.72 13.75
CA SER A 115 -4.05 1.98 14.00
C SER A 115 -5.52 1.75 14.33
#